data_AF-A0A497J5Y2-F1
#
_entry.id   AF-A0A497J5Y2-F1
#
_cell.length_a   1.000
_cell.length_b   1.000
_cell.length_c   1.000
_cell.angle_alpha   90.00
_cell.angle_beta   90.00
_cell.angle_gamma   90.00
#
_symmetry.space_group_name_H-M   'P 1'
#
loop_
_entity.id
_entity.type
_entity.pdbx_description
1 polymer ?
#
loop_
_entity_poly.entity_id
_entity_poly.type
_entity_poly.pdbx_seq_one_letter_code
_entity_poly.pdbx_strand_id
1 'polypeptide(L)' 'MYYVNGLEYLGRNVVIRGKEMPVEAKRFVTLKKTDKMPSKEEVIELAKNFQGEGKVKKVWVMEMNGNKWRKVMDVINL' A
#
# COMPACT_ATOMS: atom_id res chain seq x y z
N MET A 1 -8.80 11.34 -9.94
CA MET A 1 -7.50 10.64 -10.11
C MET A 1 -7.40 9.51 -9.10
N TYR A 2 -6.88 8.36 -9.49
CA TYR A 2 -6.75 7.18 -8.63
C TYR A 2 -5.31 6.92 -8.20
N TYR A 3 -5.16 6.46 -6.96
CA TYR A 3 -3.89 6.17 -6.31
C TYR A 3 -3.93 4.73 -5.82
N VAL A 4 -3.05 3.90 -6.38
CA VAL A 4 -2.81 2.55 -5.89
C VAL A 4 -1.76 2.64 -4.78
N ASN A 5 -2.15 2.30 -3.57
CA ASN A 5 -1.31 2.41 -2.38
C ASN A 5 -1.04 1.03 -1.78
N GLY A 6 0.14 0.88 -1.18
CA GLY A 6 0.58 -0.35 -0.56
C GLY A 6 1.15 -0.13 0.83
N LEU A 7 1.19 -1.20 1.61
CA LEU A 7 1.94 -1.30 2.87
C LEU A 7 3.10 -2.26 2.65
N GLU A 8 4.29 -1.70 2.53
CA GLU A 8 5.55 -2.41 2.35
C GLU A 8 6.13 -2.80 3.71
N TYR A 9 6.50 -4.06 3.85
CA TYR A 9 7.14 -4.62 5.05
C TYR A 9 8.61 -4.87 4.76
N LEU A 10 9.48 -4.26 5.57
CA LEU A 10 10.91 -4.14 5.30
C LEU A 10 11.74 -5.32 5.81
N GLY A 11 11.12 -6.35 6.40
CA GLY A 11 11.81 -7.54 6.91
C GLY A 11 12.72 -7.33 8.14
N ARG A 12 12.82 -6.08 8.65
CA ARG A 12 13.54 -5.73 9.88
C ARG A 12 12.56 -5.41 11.01
N ASN A 13 12.96 -5.71 12.24
CA ASN A 13 12.18 -5.37 13.42
C ASN A 13 12.66 -4.04 14.02
N VAL A 14 11.72 -3.26 14.54
CA VAL A 14 11.98 -1.99 15.23
C VAL A 14 11.27 -1.96 16.57
N VAL A 15 11.90 -1.33 17.55
CA VAL A 15 11.30 -1.07 18.85
C VAL A 15 10.58 0.27 18.79
N ILE A 16 9.28 0.27 19.09
CA ILE A 16 8.46 1.48 19.13
C ILE A 16 8.11 1.77 20.58
N ARG A 17 8.21 3.03 21.00
CA ARG A 17 7.80 3.45 22.34
C ARG A 17 6.35 3.04 22.61
N GLY A 18 6.12 2.32 23.71
CA GLY A 18 4.78 1.83 24.09
C GLY A 18 4.38 0.46 23.52
N LYS A 19 5.29 -0.24 22.82
CA LYS A 19 5.13 -1.65 22.44
C LYS A 19 6.10 -2.49 23.27
N GLU A 20 5.59 -3.54 23.91
CA GLU A 20 6.42 -4.47 24.70
C GLU A 20 7.35 -5.33 23.84
N MET A 21 6.94 -5.62 22.59
CA MET A 21 7.70 -6.46 21.67
C MET A 21 8.13 -5.69 20.40
N PRO A 22 9.31 -6.01 19.83
CA PRO A 22 9.71 -5.50 18.53
C PRO A 22 8.65 -5.81 17.46
N VAL A 23 8.38 -4.84 16.59
CA VAL A 23 7.41 -4.99 15.50
C VAL A 23 8.10 -4.90 14.15
N GLU A 24 7.58 -5.62 13.16
CA GLU A 24 8.10 -5.56 11.79
C GLU A 24 7.93 -4.13 11.23
N ALA A 25 9.04 -3.55 10.78
CA ALA A 25 9.05 -2.22 10.19
C ALA A 25 8.28 -2.24 8.87
N LYS A 26 7.40 -1.24 8.71
CA LYS A 26 6.54 -1.09 7.54
C LYS A 26 6.41 0.37 7.15
N ARG A 27 6.21 0.62 5.86
CA ARG A 27 5.97 1.98 5.33
C ARG A 27 4.84 1.99 4.31
N PHE A 28 4.16 3.14 4.23
CA PHE A 28 3.18 3.41 3.19
C PHE A 28 3.90 3.77 1.90
N VAL A 29 3.48 3.18 0.79
CA VAL A 29 4.02 3.46 -0.55
C VAL A 29 2.88 3.70 -1.53
N THR A 30 3.09 4.58 -2.50
CA THR A 30 2.20 4.73 -3.66
C THR A 30 2.82 3.94 -4.81
N LEU A 31 2.13 2.90 -5.26
CA LEU A 31 2.58 2.01 -6.32
C LEU A 31 2.37 2.62 -7.71
N LYS A 32 1.23 3.31 -7.91
CA LYS A 32 0.87 3.93 -9.18
C LYS A 32 -0.15 5.05 -8.98
N LYS A 33 -0.09 6.07 -9.84
CA LYS A 33 -1.14 7.07 -10.02
C LYS A 33 -1.72 6.91 -11.43
N THR A 34 -3.04 6.97 -11.56
CA THR A 34 -3.73 6.76 -12.84
C THR A 34 -5.05 7.53 -12.88
N ASP A 35 -5.45 8.03 -14.05
CA ASP A 35 -6.73 8.73 -14.22
C ASP A 35 -7.90 7.76 -14.37
N LYS A 36 -7.64 6.50 -14.72
CA LYS A 36 -8.64 5.43 -14.85
C LYS A 36 -8.62 4.52 -13.63
N MET A 37 -9.81 4.08 -13.20
CA MET A 37 -9.95 3.13 -12.09
C MET A 37 -9.24 1.82 -12.47
N PRO A 38 -8.22 1.39 -11.71
CA PRO A 38 -7.51 0.15 -12.00
C PRO A 38 -8.34 -1.07 -11.59
N SER A 39 -8.16 -2.18 -12.29
CA SER A 39 -8.80 -3.46 -11.91
C SER A 39 -8.12 -4.07 -10.68
N LYS A 40 -8.77 -5.05 -10.07
CA LYS A 40 -8.21 -5.77 -8.92
C LYS A 40 -6.93 -6.53 -9.32
N GLU A 41 -6.93 -7.12 -10.51
CA GLU A 41 -5.81 -7.89 -11.06
C GLU A 41 -4.60 -6.99 -11.32
N GLU A 42 -4.81 -5.83 -11.94
CA GLU A 42 -3.77 -4.82 -12.17
C GLU A 42 -3.14 -4.35 -10.84
N VAL A 43 -3.98 -4.13 -9.83
CA VAL A 43 -3.55 -3.69 -8.50
C VAL A 43 -2.67 -4.75 -7.82
N ILE A 44 -3.04 -6.03 -7.93
CA ILE A 44 -2.25 -7.15 -7.39
C ILE A 44 -0.92 -7.29 -8.14
N GLU A 45 -0.94 -7.18 -9.47
CA GLU A 45 0.27 -7.27 -10.29
C GLU A 45 1.25 -6.15 -9.97
N LEU A 46 0.76 -4.90 -9.84
CA LEU A 46 1.59 -3.76 -9.41
C LEU A 46 2.25 -3.99 -8.05
N ALA A 47 1.53 -4.59 -7.11
CA ALA A 47 2.07 -4.87 -5.79
C ALA A 47 3.10 -6.01 -5.78
N LYS A 48 2.90 -7.05 -6.61
CA LYS A 48 3.86 -8.15 -6.78
C LYS A 48 5.15 -7.71 -7.47
N ASN A 49 5.03 -6.80 -8.44
CA ASN A 49 6.15 -6.29 -9.23
C ASN A 49 6.80 -5.05 -8.61
N PHE A 50 6.38 -4.63 -7.42
CA PHE A 50 6.93 -3.45 -6.76
C PHE A 50 8.38 -3.69 -6.35
N GLN A 51 9.29 -2.90 -6.89
CA GLN A 51 10.72 -2.94 -6.57
C GLN A 51 11.04 -2.04 -5.37
N GLY A 52 10.55 -2.46 -4.21
CA GLY A 52 10.86 -1.86 -2.92
C GLY A 52 12.07 -2.50 -2.22
N GLU A 53 12.42 -1.98 -1.04
CA GLU A 53 13.37 -2.63 -0.12
C GLU A 53 12.77 -3.87 0.54
N GLY A 54 11.44 -3.96 0.57
CA GLY A 54 10.68 -5.01 1.22
C GLY A 54 9.56 -5.56 0.36
N LYS A 55 8.63 -6.30 1.00
CA LYS A 55 7.48 -6.92 0.34
C LYS A 55 6.21 -6.17 0.65
N VAL A 56 5.41 -5.86 -0.37
CA VAL A 56 4.06 -5.34 -0.18
C VAL A 56 3.16 -6.48 0.29
N LYS A 57 2.56 -6.34 1.48
CA LYS A 57 1.61 -7.35 2.02
C LYS A 57 0.15 -6.89 1.96
N LYS A 58 -0.08 -5.58 1.82
CA LYS A 58 -1.43 -5.00 1.73
C LYS A 58 -1.47 -3.94 0.65
N VAL A 59 -2.56 -3.86 -0.09
CA VAL A 59 -2.75 -2.89 -1.17
C VAL A 59 -4.21 -2.45 -1.26
N TRP A 60 -4.45 -1.17 -1.58
CA TRP A 60 -5.78 -0.58 -1.74
C TRP A 60 -5.75 0.57 -2.73
N VAL A 61 -6.93 0.99 -3.19
CA VAL A 61 -7.08 2.10 -4.15
C VAL A 61 -7.87 3.23 -3.51
N MET A 62 -7.33 4.43 -3.62
CA MET A 62 -7.98 5.67 -3.24
C MET A 62 -8.26 6.51 -4.49
N GLU A 63 -9.44 7.12 -4.56
CA GLU A 63 -9.78 8.14 -5.53
C GLU A 63 -9.64 9.52 -4.87
N MET A 64 -8.99 10.44 -5.59
CA MET A 64 -8.84 11.84 -5.23
C MET A 64 -9.66 12.69 -6.19
N ASN A 65 -10.61 13.44 -5.62
CA ASN A 65 -11.49 14.39 -6.31
C ASN A 65 -11.32 15.78 -5.67
N GLY A 66 -10.49 16.62 -6.29
CA GLY A 66 -10.00 17.85 -5.66
C GLY A 66 -9.20 17.53 -4.39
N ASN A 67 -9.63 18.08 -3.25
CA ASN A 67 -9.00 17.83 -1.94
C ASN A 67 -9.66 16.67 -1.15
N LYS A 68 -10.65 15.99 -1.73
CA LYS A 68 -11.37 14.89 -1.08
C LYS A 68 -10.78 13.55 -1.49
N TRP A 69 -10.53 12.70 -0.50
CA TRP A 69 -10.05 11.34 -0.68
C TRP A 69 -11.17 10.35 -0.37
N ARG A 70 -11.39 9.38 -1.26
CA ARG A 70 -12.36 8.30 -1.08
C ARG A 70 -11.68 6.96 -1.29
N LYS A 71 -11.92 6.00 -0.41
CA LYS A 71 -11.53 4.60 -0.63
C LYS A 71 -12.49 3.99 -1.65
N VAL A 72 -11.97 3.51 -2.77
CA VAL A 72 -12.76 2.95 -3.87
C VAL A 72 -12.53 1.45 -4.08
N MET A 73 -11.54 0.88 -3.40
CA MET A 73 -11.29 -0.55 -3.37
C MET A 73 -10.92 -0.97 -1.95
N ASP A 74 -11.42 -2.12 -1.52
CA ASP A 74 -11.06 -2.69 -0.24
C ASP A 74 -9.59 -3.08 -0.13
N VAL A 75 -9.13 -3.23 1.11
CA VAL A 75 -7.75 -3.62 1.36
C VAL A 75 -7.61 -5.08 0.95
N ILE A 76 -6.74 -5.32 -0.03
CA ILE A 76 -6.36 -6.64 -0.48
C ILE A 76 -5.13 -7.04 0.34
N ASN A 77 -5.22 -8.17 1.04
CA ASN A 77 -4.07 -8.82 1.63
C ASN A 77 -3.47 -9.77 0.58
N LEU A 78 -2.16 -9.70 0.39
CA LEU A 78 -1.40 -10.50 -0.58
C LEU A 78 -0.75 -11.73 0.07
#